data_AF-A0A8T7E2J7-F1
#
_entry.id   AF-A0A8T7E2J7-F1
#
_cell.length_a   1.000
_cell.length_b   1.000
_cell.length_c   1.000
_cell.angle_alpha   90.00
_cell.angle_beta   90.00
_cell.angle_gamma   90.00
#
_symmetry.space_group_name_H-M   'P 1'
#
loop_
_entity.id
_entity.type
_entity.pdbx_description
1 polymer ?
#
loop_
_entity_poly.entity_id
_entity_poly.type
_entity_poly.pdbx_seq_one_letter_code
_entity_poly.pdbx_strand_id
1 'polypeptide(L)'
;MVASLLAAPARAQDARYHAVPLDPGYDFGVEKALILDTTDGHLWIWMESPATPDGDGGRYLIYQGQVKPGRSMGDIIEQQEWRKK
;
A
#
# COMPACT_ATOMS: atom_id res chain seq x y z
N MET A 1 -27.93 -12.74 -27.26
CA MET A 1 -27.91 -11.55 -26.38
C MET A 1 -26.99 -11.91 -25.22
N VAL A 2 -25.74 -11.46 -25.26
CA VAL A 2 -24.73 -11.82 -24.25
C VAL A 2 -24.86 -10.80 -23.12
N ALA A 3 -25.35 -11.24 -21.96
CA ALA A 3 -25.44 -10.39 -20.78
C ALA A 3 -24.03 -10.17 -20.22
N SER A 4 -23.45 -8.99 -20.47
CA SER A 4 -22.25 -8.54 -19.78
C SER A 4 -22.57 -8.35 -18.29
N LEU A 5 -22.01 -9.23 -17.47
CA LEU A 5 -22.00 -9.08 -16.02
C LEU A 5 -21.10 -7.89 -15.69
N LEU A 6 -21.69 -6.70 -15.52
CA LEU A 6 -21.01 -5.55 -14.94
C LEU A 6 -20.67 -5.91 -13.49
N ALA A 7 -19.43 -6.35 -13.25
CA ALA A 7 -18.88 -6.44 -11.91
C ALA A 7 -18.87 -5.03 -11.31
N ALA A 8 -19.89 -4.71 -10.53
CA ALA A 8 -19.90 -3.48 -9.75
C ALA A 8 -18.66 -3.48 -8.84
N PRO A 9 -17.92 -2.36 -8.71
CA PRO A 9 -16.88 -2.28 -7.71
C PRO A 9 -17.56 -2.52 -6.37
N ALA A 10 -17.20 -3.61 -5.69
CA ALA A 10 -17.60 -3.84 -4.31
C ALA A 10 -17.09 -2.64 -3.53
N ARG A 11 -17.99 -1.69 -3.28
CA ARG A 11 -17.69 -0.44 -2.63
C ARG A 11 -17.41 -0.83 -1.18
N ALA A 12 -16.13 -0.99 -0.87
CA ALA A 12 -15.53 -1.35 0.42
C ALA A 12 -15.80 -0.25 1.46
N GLN A 13 -17.07 0.04 1.71
CA GLN A 13 -17.49 1.22 2.47
C GLN A 13 -17.21 1.07 3.97
N ASP A 14 -16.89 -0.14 4.45
CA ASP A 14 -16.54 -0.44 5.85
C ASP A 14 -15.51 -1.58 5.99
N ALA A 15 -14.61 -1.77 5.01
CA ALA A 15 -13.56 -2.77 5.17
C ALA A 15 -12.48 -2.24 6.13
N ARG A 16 -12.11 -3.00 7.17
CA ARG A 16 -11.00 -2.61 8.06
C ARG A 16 -9.69 -2.37 7.29
N TYR A 17 -9.45 -3.14 6.23
CA TYR A 17 -8.24 -3.03 5.43
C TYR A 17 -8.56 -2.41 4.08
N HIS A 18 -7.88 -1.31 3.76
CA HIS A 18 -7.97 -0.64 2.47
C HIS A 18 -6.65 -0.78 1.71
N ALA A 19 -6.71 -1.25 0.46
CA ALA A 19 -5.56 -1.30 -0.44
C ALA A 19 -5.56 -0.07 -1.34
N VAL A 20 -4.46 0.67 -1.34
CA VAL A 20 -4.21 1.81 -2.23
C VAL A 20 -3.09 1.39 -3.19
N PRO A 21 -3.34 1.34 -4.50
CA PRO A 21 -2.29 0.98 -5.46
C PRO A 21 -1.17 2.02 -5.41
N LEU A 22 0.07 1.53 -5.38
CA LEU A 22 1.26 2.36 -5.49
C LEU A 22 1.79 2.27 -6.91
N ASP A 23 2.32 3.37 -7.42
CA ASP A 23 3.05 3.34 -8.70
C ASP A 23 4.27 2.43 -8.53
N PRO A 24 4.39 1.34 -9.32
CA PRO A 24 5.52 0.44 -9.22
C PRO A 24 6.85 1.10 -9.63
N GLY A 25 6.81 2.25 -10.31
CA GLY A 25 7.96 2.94 -10.87
C GLY A 25 8.40 2.32 -12.18
N TYR A 26 9.71 2.27 -12.42
CA TYR A 26 10.29 1.70 -13.64
C TYR A 26 10.50 0.17 -13.57
N ASP A 27 10.20 -0.46 -12.43
CA ASP A 27 10.39 -1.89 -12.24
C ASP A 27 9.25 -2.67 -12.92
N PHE A 28 9.59 -3.36 -14.01
CA PHE A 28 8.62 -4.07 -14.84
C PHE A 28 7.97 -5.24 -14.08
N GLY A 29 6.65 -5.32 -14.13
CA GLY A 29 5.88 -6.45 -13.58
C GLY A 29 5.77 -6.49 -12.05
N VAL A 30 6.33 -5.51 -11.33
CA VAL A 30 6.16 -5.43 -9.88
C VAL A 30 4.78 -4.82 -9.60
N GLU A 31 3.94 -5.52 -8.85
CA GLU A 31 2.70 -4.95 -8.31
C GLU A 31 2.95 -4.45 -6.89
N LYS A 32 2.50 -3.24 -6.56
CA LYS A 32 2.67 -2.65 -5.22
C LYS A 32 1.37 -2.05 -4.73
N ALA A 33 1.04 -2.27 -3.47
CA ALA A 33 -0.08 -1.63 -2.80
C ALA A 33 0.26 -1.28 -1.36
N LEU A 34 -0.17 -0.10 -0.91
CA LEU A 34 -0.23 0.24 0.51
C LEU A 34 -1.50 -0.36 1.09
N ILE A 35 -1.38 -1.12 2.16
CA ILE A 35 -2.51 -1.62 2.95
C ILE A 35 -2.61 -0.76 4.20
N LEU A 36 -3.76 -0.11 4.38
CA LEU A 36 -4.12 0.67 5.56
C LEU A 36 -5.13 -0.09 6.41
N ASP A 37 -4.82 -0.28 7.68
CA ASP A 37 -5.79 -0.65 8.72
C ASP A 37 -6.50 0.61 9.22
N THR A 38 -7.78 0.76 8.92
CA THR A 38 -8.59 1.92 9.31
C THR A 38 -9.07 1.88 10.75
N THR A 39 -8.86 0.77 11.47
CA THR A 39 -9.20 0.63 12.89
C THR A 39 -8.02 0.98 13.78
N ASP A 40 -6.89 0.29 13.58
CA ASP A 40 -5.71 0.44 14.44
C ASP A 40 -4.63 1.34 13.82
N GLY A 41 -4.77 1.75 12.55
CA GLY A 41 -3.83 2.67 11.89
C GLY A 41 -2.54 2.02 11.39
N HIS A 42 -2.44 0.69 11.41
CA HIS A 42 -1.28 -0.04 10.89
C HIS A 42 -1.16 0.07 9.36
N LEU A 43 0.09 0.06 8.88
CA LEU A 43 0.45 0.21 7.49
C LEU A 43 1.37 -0.92 7.04
N TRP A 44 1.11 -1.47 5.85
CA TRP A 44 2.01 -2.40 5.17
C TRP A 44 2.15 -2.05 3.70
N ILE A 45 3.31 -2.32 3.11
CA ILE A 45 3.45 -2.41 1.65
C ILE A 45 3.36 -3.89 1.29
N TRP A 46 2.33 -4.21 0.52
CA TRP A 46 2.27 -5.47 -0.21
C TRP A 46 2.95 -5.27 -1.56
N MET A 47 3.80 -6.22 -1.93
CA MET A 47 4.37 -6.24 -3.27
C MET A 47 4.54 -7.65 -3.80
N GLU A 48 4.39 -7.79 -5.11
CA GLU A 48 4.65 -9.01 -5.84
C GLU A 48 5.61 -8.70 -6.98
N SER A 49 6.68 -9.48 -7.09
CA SER A 49 7.63 -9.42 -8.20
C SER A 49 7.64 -10.78 -8.89
N PRO A 50 7.51 -10.84 -10.23
CA PRO A 50 7.66 -12.08 -10.96
C PRO A 50 9.11 -12.57 -10.87
N ALA A 51 9.30 -13.89 -11.02
CA ALA A 51 10.63 -14.44 -11.23
C ALA A 51 11.14 -14.05 -12.62
N THR A 52 12.44 -13.83 -12.72
CA THR A 52 13.14 -13.54 -13.97
C THR A 52 14.17 -14.63 -14.25
N PRO A 53 14.74 -14.69 -15.46
CA PRO A 53 15.87 -15.60 -15.72
C PRO A 53 17.07 -15.37 -14.81
N ASP A 54 17.22 -14.16 -14.28
CA ASP A 54 18.37 -13.72 -13.50
C ASP A 54 18.10 -13.70 -11.99
N GLY A 55 16.88 -14.03 -11.54
CA GLY A 55 16.56 -14.01 -10.12
C GLY A 55 15.16 -14.48 -9.76
N ASP A 56 15.01 -14.90 -8.51
CA ASP A 56 13.74 -15.36 -7.97
C ASP A 56 12.73 -14.22 -7.84
N GLY A 57 11.47 -14.57 -8.09
CA GLY A 57 10.32 -13.73 -7.77
C GLY A 57 9.89 -13.91 -6.33
N GLY A 58 8.88 -13.17 -5.93
CA GLY A 58 8.32 -13.33 -4.59
C GLY A 58 7.16 -12.39 -4.32
N ARG A 59 6.46 -12.72 -3.23
CA ARG A 59 5.41 -11.89 -2.67
C ARG A 59 5.80 -11.52 -1.25
N TYR A 60 5.73 -10.24 -0.94
CA TYR A 60 6.19 -9.68 0.32
C TYR A 60 5.11 -8.80 0.93
N LEU A 61 5.02 -8.85 2.26
CA LEU A 61 4.23 -7.92 3.05
C LEU A 61 5.14 -7.27 4.07
N ILE A 62 5.46 -5.99 3.85
CA ILE A 62 6.48 -5.26 4.60
C ILE A 62 5.77 -4.27 5.52
N TYR A 63 5.85 -4.49 6.83
CA TYR A 63 5.26 -3.59 7.82
C TYR A 63 5.97 -2.23 7.81
N GLN A 64 5.19 -1.15 7.67
CA GLN A 64 5.68 0.22 7.57
C GLN A 64 5.50 1.01 8.87
N GLY A 65 4.79 0.45 9.85
CA GLY A 65 4.50 1.11 11.12
C GLY A 65 3.02 1.40 11.30
N GLN A 66 2.71 2.32 12.21
CA GLN A 66 1.36 2.65 12.63
C GLN A 66 1.20 4.17 12.63
N VAL A 67 0.16 4.67 11.96
CA VAL A 67 -0.20 6.08 11.98
C VAL A 67 -0.56 6.48 13.42
N LYS A 68 0.04 7.58 13.88
CA LYS A 68 -0.30 8.20 15.17
C LYS A 68 -0.98 9.53 14.89
N PRO A 69 -2.11 9.85 15.52
CA PRO A 69 -2.73 11.16 15.35
C PRO A 69 -1.94 12.26 16.06
N GLY A 70 -1.98 13.47 15.50
CA GLY A 70 -1.45 14.67 16.14
C GLY A 70 -2.37 15.13 17.27
N ARG A 71 -1.92 16.09 18.08
CA ARG A 71 -2.75 16.69 19.13
C ARG A 71 -3.53 17.90 18.61
N SER A 72 -2.95 18.62 17.66
CA SER A 72 -3.51 19.83 17.04
C SER A 72 -3.28 19.85 15.53
N MET A 73 -4.08 20.65 14.82
CA MET A 73 -3.90 20.86 13.38
C MET A 73 -2.54 21.50 13.09
N GLY A 74 -1.80 20.93 12.15
CA GLY A 74 -0.45 21.39 11.78
C GLY A 74 0.69 20.74 12.57
N ASP A 75 0.38 19.85 13.51
CA ASP A 75 1.41 19.10 14.24
C ASP A 75 2.25 18.25 13.29
N ILE A 76 3.57 18.36 13.42
CA ILE A 76 4.54 17.42 12.85
C ILE A 76 4.76 16.31 13.88
N ILE A 77 4.27 15.12 13.59
CA ILE A 77 4.19 14.00 14.54
C ILE A 77 5.50 13.22 14.60
N GLU A 78 6.19 13.13 13.46
CA GLU A 78 7.50 12.50 13.32
C GLU A 78 8.31 13.27 12.29
N GLN A 79 9.55 13.61 12.63
CA GLN A 79 10.45 14.37 11.77
C GLN A 79 11.81 13.69 11.75
N GLN A 80 12.24 13.26 10.55
CA GLN A 80 13.59 12.77 10.32
C GLN A 80 14.29 13.73 9.36
N GLU A 81 15.31 14.45 9.86
CA GLU A 81 16.10 15.35 9.05
C GLU A 81 17.43 14.70 8.67
N TRP A 82 17.73 14.72 7.37
CA TRP A 82 19.02 14.29 6.85
C TRP A 82 19.91 15.52 6.67
N ARG A 83 20.96 15.65 7.47
CA ARG A 83 21.95 16.72 7.27
C ARG A 83 22.82 16.39 6.05
N LYS A 84 23.05 17.39 5.20
CA LYS A 84 24.05 17.30 4.13
C LYS A 84 25.41 17.03 4.78
N LYS A 85 26.12 16.02 4.29
CA LYS A 85 27.53 15.78 4.63
C LYS A 85 28.40 16.87 4.06
#